data_AF-A0A0S9NF70-F1
#
_entry.id   AF-A0A0S9NF70-F1
#
_cell.length_a   1.000
_cell.length_b   1.000
_cell.length_c   1.000
_cell.angle_alpha   90.00
_cell.angle_beta   90.00
_cell.angle_gamma   90.00
#
_symmetry.space_group_name_H-M   'P 1'
#
loop_
_entity.id
_entity.type
_entity.pdbx_description
1 polymer ?
#
loop_
_entity_poly.entity_id
_entity_poly.type
_entity_poly.pdbx_seq_one_letter_code
_entity_poly.pdbx_strand_id
1 'polypeptide(L)' 'MWPCNQRAVAFFTDYCFTQWRMGPSGPTGLDRGVVLADLARLELPKAEADDLYRRIREMERAALRKISQAKR' A
#
# COMPACT_ATOMS: atom_id res chain seq x y z
N MET A 1 -12.02 -6.23 11.34
CA MET A 1 -10.56 -6.16 11.04
C MET A 1 -9.80 -6.54 12.31
N TRP A 2 -8.82 -7.47 12.26
CA TRP A 2 -8.04 -7.83 13.46
C TRP A 2 -7.11 -6.67 13.90
N PRO A 3 -6.88 -6.47 15.22
CA PRO A 3 -6.08 -5.36 15.74
C PRO A 3 -4.69 -5.22 15.12
N CYS A 4 -4.00 -6.34 14.87
CA CYS A 4 -2.66 -6.37 14.28
C CYS A 4 -2.59 -5.82 12.85
N ASN A 5 -3.72 -5.73 12.14
CA ASN A 5 -3.77 -5.24 10.76
C ASN A 5 -4.34 -3.81 10.67
N GLN A 6 -4.84 -3.25 11.78
CA GLN A 6 -5.50 -1.94 11.79
C GLN A 6 -4.60 -0.83 11.26
N ARG A 7 -3.36 -0.76 11.75
CA ARG A 7 -2.40 0.26 11.30
C ARG A 7 -2.09 0.14 9.81
N ALA A 8 -1.93 -1.08 9.30
CA ALA A 8 -1.65 -1.31 7.89
C ALA A 8 -2.83 -0.88 6.99
N VAL A 9 -4.05 -1.27 7.35
CA VAL A 9 -5.24 -0.89 6.56
C VAL A 9 -5.51 0.60 6.63
N ALA A 10 -5.37 1.22 7.81
CA ALA A 10 -5.47 2.68 7.95
C ALA A 10 -4.43 3.36 7.05
N PHE A 11 -3.16 2.96 7.14
CA PHE A 11 -2.10 3.54 6.32
C PHE A 11 -2.37 3.38 4.82
N PHE A 12 -2.84 2.19 4.40
CA PHE A 12 -3.19 1.94 3.00
C PHE A 12 -4.35 2.82 2.51
N THR A 13 -5.37 3.01 3.34
CA THR A 13 -6.57 3.77 2.99
C THR A 13 -6.29 5.27 2.99
N ASP A 14 -5.54 5.76 3.98
CA ASP A 14 -5.33 7.18 4.21
C ASP A 14 -4.23 7.74 3.31
N TYR A 15 -3.14 6.98 3.08
CA TYR A 15 -1.96 7.47 2.34
C TYR A 15 -1.81 6.85 0.96
N CYS A 16 -2.16 5.58 0.77
CA CYS A 16 -1.88 4.88 -0.49
C CYS A 16 -3.02 4.97 -1.52
N PHE A 17 -4.24 5.33 -1.11
CA PHE A 17 -5.43 5.25 -1.96
C PHE A 17 -5.33 6.07 -3.25
N THR A 18 -4.68 7.23 -3.21
CA THR A 18 -4.53 8.15 -4.35
C THR A 18 -3.19 8.03 -5.08
N GLN A 19 -2.25 7.24 -4.56
CA GLN A 19 -0.85 7.23 -5.01
C GLN A 19 -0.56 6.14 -6.04
N TRP A 20 -1.54 5.79 -6.88
CA TRP A 20 -1.37 4.76 -7.90
C TRP A 20 -0.64 5.31 -9.12
N ARG A 21 0.37 4.57 -9.58
CA ARG A 21 0.94 4.75 -10.90
C ARG A 21 -0.05 4.22 -11.93
N MET A 22 -0.34 5.05 -12.92
CA MET A 22 -1.27 4.73 -14.00
C MET A 22 -0.50 4.37 -15.27
N GLY A 23 -0.84 3.25 -15.87
CA GLY A 23 -0.40 2.86 -17.22
C GLY A 23 -1.55 2.85 -18.22
N PRO A 24 -1.29 2.51 -19.48
CA PRO A 24 -2.31 2.45 -20.55
C PRO A 24 -3.52 1.58 -20.19
N SER A 25 -3.28 0.55 -19.37
CA SER A 25 -4.30 -0.37 -18.88
C SER A 25 -4.62 -0.14 -17.41
N GLY A 26 -4.64 1.11 -16.92
CA GLY A 26 -5.02 1.47 -15.55
C GLY A 26 -3.90 1.32 -14.50
N PRO A 27 -4.23 1.17 -13.21
CA PRO A 27 -3.24 1.13 -12.13
C PRO A 27 -2.25 -0.03 -12.29
N THR A 28 -0.95 0.25 -12.22
CA THR A 28 0.12 -0.74 -12.36
C THR A 28 0.87 -1.03 -11.05
N GLY A 29 0.73 -0.15 -10.06
CA GLY A 29 1.32 -0.28 -8.74
C GLY A 29 1.23 1.03 -7.97
N LEU A 30 1.57 1.02 -6.69
CA LEU A 30 1.71 2.24 -5.90
C LEU A 30 3.01 2.97 -6.26
N ASP A 31 3.02 4.29 -6.13
CA ASP A 31 4.26 5.04 -6.11
C ASP A 31 5.02 4.73 -4.81
N ARG A 32 6.01 3.86 -4.94
CA ARG A 32 6.79 3.38 -3.80
C ARG A 32 7.63 4.48 -3.17
N GLY A 33 8.00 5.53 -3.91
CA GLY A 33 8.73 6.67 -3.36
C GLY A 33 7.86 7.46 -2.39
N VAL A 34 6.62 7.76 -2.79
CA VAL A 34 5.64 8.46 -1.94
C VAL A 34 5.29 7.61 -0.72
N VAL A 35 5.00 6.31 -0.91
CA VAL A 35 4.70 5.40 0.20
C VAL A 35 5.83 5.35 1.23
N LEU A 36 7.10 5.31 0.79
CA LEU A 36 8.25 5.32 1.69
C LEU A 36 8.42 6.68 2.39
N ALA A 37 8.12 7.79 1.71
CA ALA A 37 8.14 9.12 2.31
C ALA A 37 7.07 9.29 3.40
N ASP A 38 5.85 8.81 3.17
CA ASP A 38 4.78 8.83 4.17
C ASP A 38 5.07 7.89 5.34
N LEU A 39 5.65 6.71 5.07
CA LEU A 39 6.08 5.79 6.11
C LEU A 39 7.17 6.41 7.00
N ALA A 40 8.10 7.18 6.42
CA ALA A 40 9.15 7.86 7.17
C ALA A 40 8.59 8.92 8.14
N ARG A 41 7.45 9.55 7.82
CA ARG A 41 6.78 10.54 8.70
C ARG A 41 6.22 9.95 9.99
N LEU A 42 6.04 8.62 10.04
CA LEU A 42 5.53 7.95 11.24
C LEU A 42 6.62 7.71 12.29
N GLU A 43 7.89 7.94 11.95
CA GLU A 43 9.05 7.83 12.86
C GLU A 43 9.10 6.49 13.62
N LEU A 44 8.62 5.42 12.98
CA LEU A 44 8.56 4.09 13.57
C LEU A 44 9.96 3.47 13.71
N PRO A 45 10.18 2.59 14.70
CA PRO A 45 11.35 1.73 14.73
C PRO A 45 11.49 0.97 13.41
N LYS A 46 12.73 0.80 12.93
CA LYS A 46 13.01 0.20 11.62
C LYS A 46 12.27 -1.12 11.38
N ALA A 47 12.23 -2.00 12.37
CA ALA A 47 11.54 -3.29 12.25
C ALA A 47 10.02 -3.13 12.07
N GLU A 48 9.39 -2.17 12.73
CA GLU A 48 7.96 -1.88 12.57
C GLU A 48 7.67 -1.22 11.22
N ALA A 49 8.53 -0.31 10.77
CA ALA A 49 8.42 0.31 9.46
C ALA A 49 8.54 -0.75 8.34
N ASP A 50 9.52 -1.65 8.46
CA ASP A 50 9.75 -2.73 7.50
C ASP A 50 8.55 -3.72 7.48
N ASP A 51 7.98 -4.07 8.65
CA ASP A 51 6.78 -4.91 8.72
C ASP A 51 5.54 -4.23 8.13
N LEU A 52 5.33 -2.94 8.45
CA LEU A 52 4.24 -2.15 7.89
C LEU A 52 4.36 -2.08 6.37
N TYR A 53 5.56 -1.76 5.85
CA TYR A 53 5.80 -1.71 4.41
C TYR A 53 5.53 -3.06 3.74
N ARG A 54 5.95 -4.18 4.34
CA ARG A 54 5.66 -5.53 3.84
C ARG A 54 4.15 -5.76 3.71
N ARG A 55 3.35 -5.36 4.71
CA ARG A 55 1.88 -5.48 4.68
C ARG A 55 1.26 -4.60 3.59
N ILE A 56 1.78 -3.38 3.38
CA ILE A 56 1.35 -2.52 2.27
C ILE A 56 1.60 -3.21 0.92
N ARG A 57 2.75 -3.86 0.73
CA ARG A 57 3.05 -4.63 -0.50
C ARG A 57 2.10 -5.81 -0.70
N GLU A 58 1.65 -6.46 0.37
CA GLU A 58 0.66 -7.54 0.28
C GLU A 58 -0.71 -7.01 -0.17
N MET A 59 -1.17 -5.88 0.40
CA MET A 59 -2.41 -5.23 0.00
C MET A 59 -2.35 -4.68 -1.43
N GLU A 60 -1.23 -4.07 -1.84
CA GLU A 60 -0.98 -3.64 -3.22
C GLU A 60 -1.16 -4.80 -4.20
N ARG A 61 -0.52 -5.95 -3.93
CA ARG A 61 -0.63 -7.15 -4.78
C ARG A 61 -2.07 -7.66 -4.84
N ALA A 62 -2.77 -7.68 -3.71
CA ALA A 62 -4.16 -8.11 -3.67
C ALA A 62 -5.08 -7.18 -4.49
N ALA A 63 -4.90 -5.86 -4.37
CA ALA A 63 -5.61 -4.86 -5.14
C ALA A 63 -5.34 -5.00 -6.64
N LEU A 64 -4.08 -5.13 -7.05
CA LEU A 64 -3.71 -5.33 -8.46
C LEU A 64 -4.32 -6.60 -9.05
N ARG A 65 -4.36 -7.71 -8.29
CA ARG A 65 -5.03 -8.94 -8.72
C ARG A 65 -6.52 -8.71 -8.96
N LYS A 66 -7.20 -7.98 -8.08
CA LYS A 66 -8.63 -7.66 -8.23
C LYS A 66 -8.90 -6.74 -9.41
N ILE A 67 -8.07 -5.71 -9.61
CA ILE A 67 -8.15 -4.81 -10.76
C ILE A 67 -7.97 -5.60 -12.07
N SER A 68 -7.01 -6.52 -12.10
CA SER A 68 -6.78 -7.39 -13.27
C SER A 68 -7.95 -8.35 -13.52
N GLN A 69 -8.51 -8.95 -12.47
CA GLN A 69 -9.69 -9.83 -12.57
C GLN A 69 -10.93 -9.09 -13.07
N ALA A 70 -11.18 -7.86 -12.61
CA ALA A 70 -12.34 -7.06 -13.02
C ALA A 70 -12.30 -6.59 -14.48
N LYS A 71 -11.16 -6.76 -15.17
CA LYS A 71 -10.99 -6.41 -16.58
C LYS A 71 -11.22 -7.58 -17.54
N ARG A 72 -11.34 -8.80 -17.02
CA ARG A 72 -11.75 -9.98 -17.79
C ARG A 72 -13.26 -10.10 -17.79
#